data_AF-A0A0N8K3V7-F1
#
_entry.id   AF-A0A0N8K3V7-F1
#
_cell.length_a   1.000
_cell.length_b   1.000
_cell.length_c   1.000
_cell.angle_alpha   90.00
_cell.angle_beta   90.00
_cell.angle_gamma   90.00
#
_symmetry.space_group_name_H-M   'P 1'
#
loop_
_entity.id
_entity.type
_entity.pdbx_description
1 polymer ?
#
loop_
_entity_poly.entity_id
_entity_poly.type
_entity_poly.pdbx_seq_one_letter_code
_entity_poly.pdbx_strand_id
1 'polypeptide(L)' 'MTRFRIMLWLAFAGVLALGLTAGGFSLATGMVDQAIAFTWPSAGAALAIALLIPAARRE' A
#
# COMPACT_ATOMS: atom_id res chain seq x y z
N MET A 1 -12.91 -1.51 -18.30
CA MET A 1 -12.58 -1.73 -16.87
C MET A 1 -11.12 -2.13 -16.61
N THR A 2 -10.42 -2.74 -17.56
CA THR A 2 -9.02 -3.19 -17.39
C THR A 2 -8.04 -2.07 -17.00
N ARG A 3 -8.11 -0.90 -17.63
CA ARG A 3 -7.25 0.26 -17.31
C ARG A 3 -7.45 0.76 -15.87
N PHE A 4 -8.70 0.92 -15.46
CA PHE A 4 -9.05 1.32 -14.08
C PHE A 4 -8.54 0.29 -13.04
N ARG A 5 -8.71 -1.00 -13.34
CA ARG A 5 -8.20 -2.07 -12.47
C ARG A 5 -6.67 -2.04 -12.34
N ILE A 6 -5.96 -1.80 -13.45
CA ILE A 6 -4.50 -1.62 -13.44
C ILE A 6 -4.11 -0.40 -12.60
N MET A 7 -4.81 0.73 -12.75
CA MET A 7 -4.56 1.93 -11.95
C MET A 7 -4.71 1.66 -10.44
N LEU A 8 -5.74 0.91 -10.04
CA LEU A 8 -5.91 0.53 -8.63
C LEU A 8 -4.80 -0.40 -8.13
N TRP A 9 -4.35 -1.37 -8.94
CA TRP A 9 -3.22 -2.21 -8.58
C TRP A 9 -1.92 -1.41 -8.43
N LEU A 10 -1.67 -0.44 -9.31
CA LEU A 10 -0.52 0.45 -9.21
C LEU A 10 -0.60 1.34 -7.97
N ALA A 11 -1.77 1.89 -7.66
CA ALA A 11 -1.99 2.68 -6.45
C ALA A 11 -1.78 1.84 -5.18
N PHE A 12 -2.33 0.62 -5.13
CA PHE A 12 -2.11 -0.34 -4.06
C PHE A 12 -0.62 -0.61 -3.84
N ALA A 13 0.08 -1.00 -4.91
CA ALA A 13 1.49 -1.33 -4.85
C ALA A 13 2.35 -0.12 -4.45
N GLY A 14 2.04 1.05 -5.01
CA GLY A 14 2.76 2.29 -4.71
C GLY A 14 2.63 2.72 -3.25
N VAL A 15 1.40 2.76 -2.73
CA VAL A 15 1.14 3.16 -1.33
C VAL A 15 1.81 2.18 -0.36
N LEU A 16 1.68 0.88 -0.62
CA LEU A 16 2.27 -0.15 0.24
C LEU A 16 3.80 -0.10 0.21
N ALA A 17 4.40 0.00 -0.98
CA ALA A 17 5.85 0.07 -1.13
C ALA A 17 6.42 1.30 -0.43
N LEU A 18 5.84 2.48 -0.64
CA LEU A 18 6.30 3.72 -0.01
C LEU A 18 6.27 3.63 1.51
N GLY A 19 5.17 3.15 2.09
CA GLY A 19 5.07 3.04 3.54
C GLY A 19 5.96 1.98 4.16
N LEU A 20 6.14 0.83 3.50
CA LEU A 20 7.10 -0.19 3.96
C LEU A 20 8.55 0.30 3.85
N THR A 21 8.90 1.02 2.78
CA THR A 21 10.24 1.60 2.64
C THR A 21 10.49 2.68 3.68
N ALA A 22 9.56 3.63 3.86
CA ALA A 22 9.68 4.68 4.87
C ALA A 22 9.71 4.09 6.29
N GLY A 23 8.87 3.09 6.55
CA GLY A 23 8.82 2.38 7.83
C GLY A 23 10.10 1.60 8.12
N GLY A 24 10.58 0.83 7.15
CA GLY A 24 11.83 0.07 7.26
C GLY A 24 13.06 0.98 7.43
N PHE A 25 13.13 2.08 6.69
CA PHE A 25 14.18 3.09 6.86
C PHE A 25 14.14 3.70 8.26
N SER A 26 12.96 4.10 8.73
CA SER A 26 12.78 4.66 10.09
C SER A 26 13.19 3.66 11.17
N LEU A 27 12.88 2.38 11.00
CA LEU A 27 13.31 1.34 11.93
C LEU A 27 14.84 1.16 11.92
N ALA A 28 15.45 1.18 10.74
CA ALA A 28 16.90 1.07 10.58
C ALA A 28 17.68 2.24 11.22
N THR A 29 17.06 3.42 11.32
CA THR A 29 17.64 4.61 11.97
C THR A 29 17.24 4.76 13.44
N GLY A 30 16.53 3.79 14.03
CA GLY A 30 16.10 3.81 15.44
C GLY A 30 14.86 4.68 15.72
N MET A 31 14.18 5.17 14.68
CA MET A 31 12.97 5.99 14.78
C MET A 31 11.69 5.12 14.83
N VAL A 32 11.51 4.39 15.94
CA VAL A 32 10.41 3.39 16.09
C VAL A 32 9.02 4.01 15.92
N ASP A 33 8.75 5.16 16.54
CA ASP A 33 7.44 5.83 16.43
C ASP A 33 7.10 6.19 14.98
N GLN A 34 8.10 6.62 14.22
CA GLN A 34 7.95 6.95 12.80
C GLN A 34 7.78 5.70 11.95
N ALA A 35 8.47 4.60 12.29
CA ALA A 35 8.29 3.32 11.62
C ALA A 35 6.83 2.84 11.72
N ILE A 36 6.22 2.98 12.90
CA ILE A 36 4.80 2.67 13.15
C ILE A 36 3.91 3.65 12.38
N ALA A 37 4.20 4.95 12.49
CA ALA A 37 3.41 6.03 11.87
C ALA A 37 3.38 5.96 10.33
N PHE A 38 4.41 5.42 9.68
CA PHE A 38 4.41 5.21 8.23
C PHE A 38 3.81 3.86 7.83
N THR A 39 4.16 2.78 8.55
CA THR A 39 3.77 1.44 8.15
C THR A 39 2.27 1.20 8.30
N TRP A 40 1.67 1.53 9.44
CA TRP A 40 0.25 1.23 9.69
C TRP A 40 -0.72 1.96 8.75
N PRO A 41 -0.63 3.29 8.59
CA PRO A 41 -1.51 4.01 7.67
C PRO A 41 -1.34 3.58 6.22
N SER A 42 -0.11 3.28 5.78
CA SER A 42 0.13 2.78 4.43
C SER A 42 -0.49 1.40 4.19
N ALA A 43 -0.38 0.48 5.15
CA ALA A 43 -1.00 -0.84 5.06
C ALA A 43 -2.54 -0.74 5.04
N GLY A 44 -3.12 0.12 5.89
CA GLY A 44 -4.56 0.38 5.90
C GLY A 44 -5.05 1.00 4.58
N ALA A 45 -4.34 1.99 4.05
CA ALA A 45 -4.67 2.61 2.76
C ALA A 45 -4.53 1.63 1.59
N ALA A 46 -3.47 0.82 1.57
CA ALA A 46 -3.29 -0.23 0.58
C ALA A 46 -4.44 -1.25 0.66
N LEU A 47 -4.81 -1.72 1.85
CA LEU A 47 -5.94 -2.64 2.02
C LEU A 47 -7.25 -2.02 1.51
N ALA A 48 -7.52 -0.75 1.82
CA ALA A 48 -8.69 -0.06 1.32
C ALA A 48 -8.73 0.00 -0.22
N ILE A 49 -7.58 0.26 -0.87
CA ILE A 49 -7.48 0.24 -2.33
C ILE A 49 -7.72 -1.17 -2.87
N ALA A 50 -7.14 -2.20 -2.24
CA ALA A 50 -7.27 -3.59 -2.66
C ALA A 50 -8.73 -4.06 -2.67
N LEU A 51 -9.54 -3.61 -1.70
CA LEU A 51 -10.97 -3.92 -1.62
C LEU A 51 -11.80 -3.27 -2.75
N LEU A 52 -11.28 -2.21 -3.38
CA LEU A 52 -11.93 -1.54 -4.51
C LEU A 52 -11.58 -2.18 -5.86
N ILE A 53 -10.62 -3.10 -5.91
CA ILE A 53 -10.17 -3.74 -7.15
C ILE A 53 -11.26 -4.70 -7.63
N PRO A 54 -11.85 -4.46 -8.83
CA PRO A 54 -12.89 -5.35 -9.34
C PRO A 54 -12.33 -6.75 -9.61
N ALA A 55 -13.00 -7.78 -9.08
CA ALA A 55 -12.67 -9.17 -9.36
C ALA A 55 -12.63 -9.41 -10.88
N ALA A 56 -11.63 -10.14 -11.35
CA ALA A 56 -11.65 -10.61 -12.73
C ALA A 56 -12.83 -11.58 -12.87
N ARG A 57 -13.82 -11.24 -13.71
CA ARG A 57 -14.79 -12.24 -14.16
C ARG A 57 -13.98 -13.34 -14.86
N ARG A 58 -14.07 -14.55 -14.30
CA ARG A 58 -13.67 -15.78 -15.01
C ARG A 58 -14.77 -16.03 -16.02
N GLU A 59 -14.51 -15.71 -17.29
CA GLU A 59 -15.25 -16.29 -18.42
C GLU A 59 -14.77 -17.72 -18.66
#